data_AF-A0A954GWE2-F1
#
_entry.id   AF-A0A954GWE2-F1
#
_cell.length_a   1.000
_cell.length_b   1.000
_cell.length_c   1.000
_cell.angle_alpha   90.00
_cell.angle_beta   90.00
_cell.angle_gamma   90.00
#
_symmetry.space_group_name_H-M   'P 1'
#
loop_
_entity.id
_entity.type
_entity.pdbx_description
1 polymer ?
#
loop_
_entity_poly.entity_id
_entity_poly.type
_entity_poly.pdbx_seq_one_letter_code
_entity_poly.pdbx_strand_id
1 'polypeptide(L)'
;GMQQRQPVRPSTVNGAEDAGERFMEAVCNEMKVGDVRVVPNSDGTKLYVVRIISRVPEQNEDGESFLRKQFLATGNIPEYLQLGQADLVQLEDVPQQWVEEIWDRYDVLMAQPEAADAEETDDDTADAS
;
A
#
# COMPACT_ATOMS: atom_id res chain seq x y z
N GLY A 1 -13.83 -12.93 15.66
CA GLY A 1 -14.50 -11.67 16.03
C GLY A 1 -14.41 -10.73 14.86
N MET A 2 -15.53 -10.17 14.39
CA MET A 2 -15.50 -9.18 13.30
C MET A 2 -14.87 -7.90 13.85
N GLN A 3 -13.68 -7.53 13.39
CA GLN A 3 -13.06 -6.25 13.76
C GLN A 3 -13.96 -5.13 13.25
N GLN A 4 -14.53 -4.36 14.18
CA GLN A 4 -15.28 -3.16 13.84
C GLN A 4 -14.30 -2.18 13.18
N ARG A 5 -14.53 -1.89 11.89
CA ARG A 5 -13.82 -0.83 11.16
C ARG A 5 -14.05 0.46 11.95
N GLN A 6 -13.00 1.00 12.57
CA GLN A 6 -13.11 2.30 13.21
C GLN A 6 -13.43 3.32 12.11
N PRO A 7 -14.45 4.18 12.28
CA PRO A 7 -14.74 5.21 11.30
C PRO A 7 -13.51 6.13 11.18
N VAL A 8 -13.12 6.42 9.95
CA VAL A 8 -12.05 7.38 9.64
C VAL A 8 -12.45 8.71 10.29
N ARG A 9 -11.67 9.14 11.27
CA ARG A 9 -11.90 10.43 11.92
C ARG A 9 -11.34 11.52 11.00
N PRO A 10 -12.11 12.57 10.68
CA PRO A 10 -11.57 13.71 9.97
C PRO A 10 -10.42 14.33 10.78
N SER A 11 -9.37 14.73 10.08
CA SER A 11 -8.21 15.39 10.66
C SER A 11 -8.65 16.69 11.33
N THR A 12 -8.49 16.80 12.65
CA THR A 12 -8.76 18.04 13.36
C THR A 12 -7.51 18.93 13.37
N VAL A 13 -7.64 20.16 12.92
CA VAL A 13 -6.55 21.14 12.99
C VAL A 13 -6.71 21.94 14.28
N ASN A 14 -5.72 21.82 15.18
CA ASN A 14 -5.72 22.58 16.43
C ASN A 14 -5.77 24.09 16.14
N GLY A 15 -6.77 24.77 16.71
CA GLY A 15 -6.99 26.22 16.52
C GLY A 15 -7.80 26.59 15.27
N ALA A 16 -8.11 25.64 14.38
CA ALA A 16 -9.04 25.83 13.28
C ALA A 16 -10.22 24.87 13.42
N GLU A 17 -11.24 25.34 14.12
CA GLU A 17 -12.51 24.61 14.28
C GLU A 17 -13.19 24.45 12.93
N ASP A 18 -13.56 23.22 12.61
CA ASP A 18 -14.28 22.89 11.38
C ASP A 18 -13.55 23.37 10.11
N ALA A 19 -12.25 23.05 10.06
CA ALA A 19 -11.42 23.21 8.86
C ALA A 19 -11.98 22.34 7.72
N GLY A 20 -12.82 22.94 6.88
CA GLY A 20 -13.46 22.28 5.75
C GLY A 20 -12.53 22.10 4.55
N GLU A 21 -13.10 21.57 3.47
CA GLU A 21 -12.39 21.28 2.22
C GLU A 21 -11.62 22.48 1.67
N ARG A 22 -12.24 23.67 1.62
CA ARG A 22 -11.59 24.91 1.17
C ARG A 22 -10.38 25.29 2.02
N PHE A 23 -10.44 25.03 3.33
CA PHE A 23 -9.31 25.27 4.21
C PHE A 23 -8.15 24.34 3.84
N MET A 24 -8.45 23.05 3.71
CA MET A 24 -7.45 22.03 3.39
C MET A 24 -6.85 22.22 2.00
N GLU A 25 -7.65 22.56 0.99
CA GLU A 25 -7.18 22.82 -0.36
C GLU A 25 -6.21 24.02 -0.39
N ALA A 26 -6.57 25.12 0.25
CA ALA A 26 -5.69 26.28 0.32
C ALA A 26 -4.37 25.94 1.04
N VAL A 27 -4.43 25.30 2.21
CA VAL A 27 -3.25 25.04 3.05
C VAL A 27 -2.35 23.95 2.47
N CYS A 28 -2.92 22.86 1.96
CA CYS A 28 -2.18 21.69 1.49
C CYS A 28 -1.80 21.78 0.01
N ASN A 29 -2.63 22.37 -0.86
CA ASN A 29 -2.37 22.36 -2.30
C ASN A 29 -1.80 23.69 -2.79
N GLU A 30 -2.34 24.82 -2.32
CA GLU A 30 -2.00 26.12 -2.90
C GLU A 30 -0.85 26.86 -2.19
N MET A 31 -0.79 26.78 -0.86
CA MET A 31 0.15 27.58 -0.06
C MET A 31 1.54 26.96 0.03
N LYS A 32 2.58 27.77 -0.15
CA LYS A 32 4.00 27.39 -0.03
C LYS A 32 4.57 27.78 1.33
N VAL A 33 5.73 27.21 1.70
CA VAL A 33 6.44 27.60 2.92
C VAL A 33 6.74 29.10 2.88
N GLY A 34 6.38 29.81 3.95
CA GLY A 34 6.48 31.26 4.05
C GLY A 34 5.21 32.02 3.63
N ASP A 35 4.28 31.38 2.91
CA ASP A 35 3.03 32.03 2.51
C ASP A 35 2.14 32.33 3.72
N VAL A 36 1.47 33.48 3.65
CA VAL A 36 0.45 33.92 4.61
C VAL A 36 -0.84 34.19 3.85
N ARG A 37 -1.95 33.56 4.24
CA ARG A 37 -3.27 33.77 3.65
C ARG A 37 -4.38 33.75 4.68
N VAL A 38 -5.50 34.38 4.32
CA VAL A 38 -6.75 34.30 5.08
C VAL A 38 -7.62 33.23 4.44
N VAL A 39 -8.10 32.28 5.23
CA VAL A 39 -8.85 31.12 4.75
C VAL A 39 -10.08 30.89 5.64
N PRO A 40 -11.28 30.71 5.08
CA PRO A 40 -12.49 30.46 5.85
C PRO A 40 -12.54 29.03 6.41
N ASN A 41 -13.34 28.84 7.46
CA ASN A 41 -13.80 27.51 7.88
C ASN A 41 -14.85 26.93 6.91
N SER A 42 -15.38 25.73 7.21
CA SER A 42 -16.30 25.01 6.30
C SER A 42 -17.55 25.81 5.91
N ASP A 43 -18.16 26.52 6.86
CA ASP A 43 -19.41 27.28 6.70
C ASP A 43 -19.19 28.77 6.39
N GLY A 44 -17.94 29.22 6.37
CA GLY A 44 -17.55 30.60 6.10
C GLY A 44 -17.84 31.59 7.23
N THR A 45 -18.26 31.13 8.42
CA THR A 45 -18.55 32.01 9.56
C THR A 45 -17.29 32.48 10.29
N LYS A 46 -16.17 31.76 10.14
CA LYS A 46 -14.88 32.09 10.75
C LYS A 46 -13.82 32.22 9.66
N LEU A 47 -12.90 33.16 9.87
CA LEU A 47 -11.73 33.38 9.01
C LEU A 47 -10.45 33.13 9.82
N TYR A 48 -9.53 32.36 9.26
CA TYR A 48 -8.25 32.03 9.84
C TYR A 48 -7.13 32.69 9.07
N VAL A 49 -6.15 33.27 9.78
CA VAL A 49 -4.89 33.71 9.18
C VAL A 49 -3.89 32.56 9.32
N VAL A 50 -3.51 31.96 8.20
CA VAL A 50 -2.61 30.81 8.17
C VAL A 50 -1.26 31.24 7.63
N ARG A 51 -0.18 30.78 8.28
CA ARG A 51 1.19 30.88 7.78
C ARG A 51 1.81 29.49 7.72
N ILE A 52 2.37 29.11 6.57
CA ILE A 52 3.09 27.83 6.45
C ILE A 52 4.51 28.01 6.96
N ILE A 53 4.84 27.35 8.08
CA ILE A 53 6.18 27.39 8.67
C ILE A 53 7.10 26.37 8.01
N SER A 54 6.59 25.16 7.79
CA SER A 54 7.28 24.04 7.15
C SER A 54 6.27 23.13 6.47
N ARG A 55 6.74 22.30 5.52
CA ARG A 55 5.93 21.30 4.82
C ARG A 55 6.71 19.99 4.72
N VAL A 56 5.98 18.89 4.70
CA VAL A 56 6.53 17.56 4.44
C VAL A 56 5.68 16.90 3.34
N PRO A 57 6.28 16.48 2.21
CA PRO A 57 7.67 16.73 1.84
C PRO A 57 7.97 18.23 1.63
N GLU A 58 9.23 18.60 1.81
CA GLU A 58 9.70 19.94 1.40
C GLU A 58 9.64 20.04 -0.13
N GLN A 59 9.43 21.26 -0.66
CA GLN A 59 9.08 21.50 -2.08
C GLN A 59 9.83 20.61 -3.08
N ASN A 60 9.09 20.14 -4.10
CA ASN A 60 9.54 19.39 -5.29
C ASN A 60 9.66 17.88 -5.16
N GLU A 61 9.35 17.29 -4.00
CA GLU A 61 9.10 15.85 -3.93
C GLU A 61 7.63 15.57 -4.29
N ASP A 62 7.42 14.58 -5.16
CA ASP A 62 6.10 14.02 -5.40
C ASP A 62 5.54 13.48 -4.08
N GLY A 63 4.48 14.12 -3.58
CA GLY A 63 3.88 13.82 -2.30
C GLY A 63 3.39 12.38 -2.20
N GLU A 64 2.95 11.80 -3.31
CA GLU A 64 2.53 10.40 -3.36
C GLU A 64 3.73 9.46 -3.16
N SER A 65 4.82 9.71 -3.88
CA SER A 65 6.06 8.97 -3.73
C SER A 65 6.64 9.08 -2.31
N PHE A 66 6.58 10.25 -1.69
CA PHE A 66 7.03 10.45 -0.30
C PHE A 66 6.16 9.66 0.69
N LEU A 67 4.84 9.79 0.61
CA LEU A 67 3.91 9.08 1.49
C LEU A 67 4.01 7.57 1.31
N ARG A 68 4.16 7.10 0.06
CA ARG A 68 4.38 5.68 -0.25
C ARG A 68 5.68 5.17 0.38
N LYS A 69 6.79 5.90 0.28
CA LYS A 69 8.06 5.52 0.93
C LYS A 69 7.91 5.49 2.45
N GLN A 70 7.28 6.50 3.03
CA GLN A 70 7.05 6.56 4.48
C GLN A 70 6.18 5.39 4.95
N PHE A 71 5.11 5.10 4.21
CA PHE A 71 4.24 3.96 4.47
C PHE A 71 4.98 2.62 4.45
N LEU A 72 5.78 2.37 3.39
CA LEU A 72 6.60 1.16 3.28
C LEU A 72 7.67 1.06 4.39
N ALA A 73 8.27 2.20 4.77
CA ALA A 73 9.29 2.26 5.81
C ALA A 73 8.73 2.07 7.23
N THR A 74 7.46 2.40 7.48
CA THR A 74 6.84 2.30 8.81
C THR A 74 6.54 0.85 9.21
N GLY A 75 6.71 -0.13 8.32
CA GLY A 75 6.65 -1.55 8.67
C GLY A 75 5.25 -2.08 9.00
N ASN A 76 4.19 -1.26 8.95
CA ASN A 76 2.78 -1.65 9.08
C ASN A 76 2.23 -2.38 7.84
N ILE A 77 3.12 -3.09 7.15
CA ILE A 77 2.84 -3.91 5.99
C ILE A 77 1.81 -5.02 6.31
N PRO A 78 1.76 -5.67 7.50
CA PRO A 78 0.85 -6.79 7.73
C PRO A 78 -0.64 -6.45 7.71
N GLU A 79 -1.05 -5.30 8.24
CA GLU A 79 -2.47 -4.90 8.33
C GLU A 79 -3.00 -4.38 6.99
N TYR A 80 -2.15 -3.68 6.24
CA TYR A 80 -2.52 -3.23 4.89
C TYR A 80 -2.35 -4.32 3.83
N LEU A 81 -1.44 -5.30 4.01
CA LEU A 81 -1.41 -6.50 3.18
C LEU A 81 -2.72 -7.29 3.30
N GLN A 82 -3.37 -7.29 4.47
CA GLN A 82 -4.69 -7.94 4.61
C GLN A 82 -5.79 -7.18 3.85
N LEU A 83 -5.73 -5.86 3.81
CA LEU A 83 -6.63 -5.03 2.97
C LEU A 83 -6.34 -5.22 1.48
N GLY A 84 -5.07 -5.23 1.08
CA GLY A 84 -4.66 -5.52 -0.30
C GLY A 84 -4.96 -6.96 -0.71
N GLN A 85 -4.87 -7.94 0.20
CA GLN A 85 -5.31 -9.31 -0.04
C GLN A 85 -6.82 -9.38 -0.23
N ALA A 86 -7.61 -8.61 0.50
CA ALA A 86 -9.06 -8.56 0.30
C ALA A 86 -9.45 -7.97 -1.08
N ASP A 87 -8.65 -7.06 -1.63
CA ASP A 87 -8.82 -6.56 -3.00
C ASP A 87 -8.24 -7.51 -4.06
N LEU A 88 -7.13 -8.21 -3.77
CA LEU A 88 -6.57 -9.24 -4.65
C LEU A 88 -7.46 -10.49 -4.74
N VAL A 89 -8.19 -10.83 -3.68
CA VAL A 89 -9.20 -11.91 -3.69
C VAL A 89 -10.44 -11.50 -4.50
N GLN A 90 -10.73 -10.21 -4.63
CA GLN A 90 -11.79 -9.71 -5.52
C GLN A 90 -11.33 -9.55 -6.98
N LEU A 91 -10.03 -9.48 -7.21
CA LEU A 91 -9.39 -9.51 -8.53
C LEU A 91 -8.93 -10.94 -8.83
N GLU A 92 -9.86 -11.89 -8.98
CA GLU A 92 -9.52 -13.30 -9.23
C GLU A 92 -8.58 -13.51 -10.44
N ASP A 93 -8.53 -12.58 -11.40
CA ASP A 93 -7.77 -12.72 -12.67
C ASP A 93 -6.41 -12.00 -12.72
N VAL A 94 -6.15 -11.01 -11.86
CA VAL A 94 -4.92 -10.20 -11.94
C VAL A 94 -3.65 -10.93 -11.46
N PRO A 95 -3.69 -11.76 -10.40
CA PRO A 95 -2.50 -12.45 -9.91
C PRO A 95 -1.93 -13.46 -10.92
N GLN A 96 -2.77 -14.16 -11.67
CA GLN A 96 -2.31 -15.21 -12.60
C GLN A 96 -1.64 -14.64 -13.84
N GLN A 97 -2.25 -13.63 -14.48
CA GLN A 97 -1.69 -13.01 -15.68
C GLN A 97 -0.32 -12.38 -15.42
N TRP A 98 -0.16 -11.72 -14.27
CA TRP A 98 1.12 -11.13 -13.88
C TRP A 98 2.22 -12.18 -13.63
N VAL A 99 1.86 -13.35 -13.10
CA VAL A 99 2.79 -14.46 -12.87
C VAL A 99 3.23 -15.08 -14.20
N GLU A 100 2.31 -15.29 -15.13
CA GLU A 100 2.61 -15.79 -16.48
C GLU A 100 3.53 -14.83 -17.25
N GLU A 101 3.26 -13.52 -17.22
CA GLU A 101 4.12 -12.51 -17.86
C GLU A 101 5.55 -12.49 -17.30
N ILE A 102 5.72 -12.75 -16.01
CA ILE A 102 7.04 -12.82 -15.38
C ILE A 102 7.75 -14.11 -15.80
N TRP A 103 7.06 -15.24 -15.83
CA TRP A 103 7.65 -16.50 -16.26
C TRP A 103 8.12 -16.45 -17.72
N ASP A 104 7.32 -15.86 -18.61
CA ASP A 104 7.67 -15.66 -20.01
C ASP A 104 8.83 -14.68 -20.19
N ARG A 105 8.87 -13.57 -19.42
CA ARG A 105 9.96 -12.59 -19.54
C ARG A 105 11.31 -13.14 -19.12
N TYR A 106 11.34 -14.07 -18.18
CA TYR A 106 12.56 -14.59 -17.56
C TYR A 106 12.85 -16.06 -17.91
N ASP A 107 12.16 -16.62 -18.90
CA ASP A 107 12.32 -18.02 -19.37
C ASP A 107 12.37 -19.04 -18.22
N VAL A 108 11.42 -18.94 -17.29
CA VAL A 108 11.39 -19.82 -16.11
C VAL A 108 11.01 -21.24 -16.52
N LEU A 109 11.97 -22.16 -16.46
CA LEU A 109 11.74 -23.58 -16.69
C LEU A 109 11.39 -24.28 -15.37
N MET A 110 10.17 -24.85 -15.29
CA MET A 110 9.78 -25.70 -14.18
C MET A 110 10.48 -27.06 -14.30
N ALA A 111 11.40 -27.35 -13.39
CA ALA A 111 11.99 -28.68 -13.28
C ALA A 111 10.88 -29.66 -12.87
N GLN A 112 10.60 -30.65 -13.72
CA GLN A 112 9.75 -31.77 -13.30
C GLN A 112 10.50 -32.58 -12.24
N PRO A 113 9.84 -33.01 -11.15
CA PRO A 113 10.45 -33.97 -10.25
C PRO A 113 10.72 -35.24 -11.05
N GLU A 114 12.00 -35.59 -11.15
CA GLU A 114 12.47 -36.83 -11.76
C GLU A 114 11.73 -37.99 -11.09
N ALA A 115 10.91 -38.70 -11.87
CA ALA A 115 10.22 -39.88 -11.40
C ALA A 115 11.32 -40.84 -10.93
N ALA A 116 11.42 -41.03 -9.62
CA ALA A 116 12.38 -41.96 -9.04
C ALA A 116 12.21 -43.32 -9.70
N ASP A 117 13.22 -43.73 -10.45
CA ASP A 117 13.35 -45.08 -11.00
C ASP A 117 13.27 -46.08 -9.84
N ALA A 118 12.09 -46.68 -9.68
CA ALA A 118 11.95 -47.90 -8.91
C ALA A 118 12.40 -49.07 -9.80
N GLU A 119 13.72 -49.24 -9.92
CA GLU A 119 14.29 -50.53 -10.31
C GLU A 119 14.07 -51.50 -9.14
N GLU A 120 12.97 -52.24 -9.19
CA GLU A 120 12.77 -53.47 -8.43
C GLU A 120 13.69 -54.54 -9.04
N THR A 121 14.89 -54.69 -8.47
CA THR A 121 15.76 -55.83 -8.80
C THR A 121 15.20 -57.08 -8.13
N ASP A 122 14.47 -57.89 -8.89
CA ASP A 122 14.33 -59.32 -8.67
C ASP A 122 15.73 -59.96 -8.78
N ASP A 123 16.30 -60.41 -7.65
CA ASP A 123 17.49 -61.29 -7.63
C ASP A 123 17.18 -62.57 -6.85
N ASP A 124 16.58 -63.50 -7.59
CA ASP A 124 16.90 -64.92 -7.72
C ASP A 124 17.74 -65.53 -6.57
N THR A 125 17.07 -66.07 -5.54
CA THR A 125 17.72 -66.97 -4.57
C THR A 125 17.79 -68.39 -5.13
N ALA A 126 18.96 -68.71 -5.66
CA ALA A 126 19.34 -70.02 -6.16
C ALA A 126 19.24 -71.12 -5.08
N ASP A 127 18.49 -72.16 -5.45
CA ASP A 127 18.71 -73.61 -5.27
C ASP A 127 19.80 -74.05 -4.27
N ALA A 128 19.38 -74.61 -3.14
CA ALA A 128 20.22 -75.38 -2.23
C ALA A 128 19.83 -76.86 -2.33
N SER A 129 20.65 -77.63 -3.05
CA SER A 129 20.71 -79.10 -3.00
C SER A 129 21.71 -79.59 -1.95
#